data_AF-A0A8T7JLB6-F1
#
_entry.id   AF-A0A8T7JLB6-F1
#
_cell.length_a   1.000
_cell.length_b   1.000
_cell.length_c   1.000
_cell.angle_alpha   90.00
_cell.angle_beta   90.00
_cell.angle_gamma   90.00
#
_symmetry.space_group_name_H-M   'P 1'
#
loop_
_entity.id
_entity.type
_entity.pdbx_description
1 polymer ?
#
loop_
_entity_poly.entity_id
_entity_poly.type
_entity_poly.pdbx_seq_one_letter_code
_entity_poly.pdbx_strand_id
1 'polypeptide(L)'
;MLDTERSILIWFSVAMIPTVIYSIIQIAFYSGLKNNFPKQWEHAGRPTIWSDGSWVTSGHVIDYLRNEKFRESNDTLGMEYCRNNRKAMILSYWLSIYSCGAFFIFLLITAYW
;
A
#
# COMPACT_ATOMS: atom_id res chain seq x y z
N MET A 1 14.15 -18.56 -26.30
CA MET A 1 12.72 -18.21 -26.20
C MET A 1 12.11 -18.74 -24.90
N LEU A 2 12.20 -20.05 -24.61
CA LEU A 2 11.74 -20.65 -23.34
C LEU A 2 12.37 -20.05 -22.05
N ASP A 3 13.64 -19.65 -22.08
CA ASP A 3 14.31 -19.06 -20.90
C ASP A 3 13.80 -17.65 -20.56
N THR A 4 13.39 -16.89 -21.57
CA THR A 4 12.86 -15.52 -21.41
C THR A 4 11.48 -15.57 -20.77
N GLU A 5 10.59 -16.44 -21.27
CA GLU A 5 9.24 -16.62 -20.70
C GLU A 5 9.30 -17.07 -19.23
N ARG A 6 10.16 -18.05 -18.94
CA ARG A 6 10.37 -18.52 -17.56
C ARG A 6 10.90 -17.41 -16.66
N SER A 7 11.83 -16.59 -17.15
CA SER A 7 12.36 -15.44 -16.40
C SER A 7 11.29 -14.38 -16.13
N ILE A 8 10.44 -14.07 -17.13
CA ILE A 8 9.31 -13.15 -16.96
C ILE A 8 8.35 -13.64 -15.87
N LEU A 9 8.00 -14.94 -15.87
CA LEU A 9 7.11 -15.50 -14.85
C LEU A 9 7.71 -15.43 -13.44
N ILE A 10 9.02 -15.68 -13.31
CA ILE A 10 9.73 -15.57 -12.02
C ILE A 10 9.69 -14.12 -11.53
N TRP A 11 10.10 -13.17 -12.36
CA TRP A 11 10.12 -11.75 -12.00
C TRP A 11 8.73 -11.20 -11.71
N PHE A 12 7.72 -11.61 -12.47
CA PHE A 12 6.33 -11.29 -12.20
C PHE A 12 5.89 -11.81 -10.82
N SER A 13 6.20 -13.08 -10.51
CA SER A 13 5.85 -13.69 -9.23
C SER A 13 6.53 -12.98 -8.05
N VAL A 14 7.82 -12.65 -8.19
CA VAL A 14 8.57 -11.88 -7.19
C VAL A 14 7.97 -10.49 -6.99
N ALA A 15 7.55 -9.83 -8.08
CA ALA A 15 6.96 -8.50 -8.01
C ALA A 15 5.56 -8.49 -7.37
N MET A 16 4.78 -9.56 -7.59
CA MET A 16 3.42 -9.70 -7.07
C MET A 16 3.38 -9.94 -5.55
N ILE A 17 4.38 -10.63 -4.98
CA ILE A 17 4.38 -10.95 -3.54
C ILE A 17 4.27 -9.69 -2.66
N PRO A 18 5.11 -8.65 -2.81
CA PRO A 18 4.98 -7.40 -2.05
C PRO A 18 3.64 -6.69 -2.27
N THR A 19 3.10 -6.74 -3.49
CA THR A 19 1.83 -6.10 -3.84
C THR A 19 0.64 -6.78 -3.15
N VAL A 20 0.64 -8.11 -3.10
CA VAL A 20 -0.37 -8.87 -2.35
C VAL A 20 -0.25 -8.59 -0.84
N ILE A 21 0.97 -8.58 -0.30
CA ILE A 21 1.21 -8.25 1.11
C ILE A 21 0.70 -6.84 1.43
N TYR A 22 1.03 -5.85 0.60
CA TYR A 22 0.55 -4.48 0.76
C TYR A 22 -0.99 -4.42 0.74
N SER A 23 -1.63 -5.13 -0.20
CA SER A 23 -3.09 -5.17 -0.32
C SER A 23 -3.73 -5.74 0.95
N ILE A 24 -3.19 -6.83 1.49
CA ILE A 24 -3.68 -7.45 2.74
C ILE A 24 -3.54 -6.48 3.91
N ILE A 25 -2.37 -5.84 4.07
CA ILE A 25 -2.12 -4.88 5.16
C ILE A 25 -3.07 -3.68 5.03
N GLN A 26 -3.26 -3.16 3.81
CA GLN A 26 -4.16 -2.04 3.55
C GLN A 26 -5.61 -2.38 3.89
N ILE A 27 -6.10 -3.54 3.45
CA ILE A 27 -7.46 -4.03 3.75
C ILE A 27 -7.65 -4.19 5.26
N ALA A 28 -6.69 -4.82 5.94
CA ALA A 28 -6.74 -5.01 7.39
C ALA A 28 -6.71 -3.67 8.13
N PHE A 29 -5.87 -2.74 7.69
CA PHE A 29 -5.76 -1.39 8.25
C PHE A 29 -7.07 -0.60 8.09
N TYR A 30 -7.65 -0.58 6.90
CA TYR A 30 -8.91 0.14 6.65
C TYR A 30 -10.09 -0.49 7.38
N SER A 31 -10.18 -1.82 7.39
CA SER A 31 -11.25 -2.52 8.10
C SER A 31 -11.14 -2.29 9.60
N GLY A 32 -9.93 -2.38 10.15
CA GLY A 32 -9.66 -2.11 11.57
C GLY A 32 -9.96 -0.67 11.96
N LEU A 33 -9.53 0.30 11.14
CA LEU A 33 -9.74 1.72 11.37
C LEU A 33 -11.23 2.09 11.29
N LYS A 34 -11.93 1.62 10.25
CA LYS A 34 -13.36 1.88 10.04
C LYS A 34 -14.24 1.27 11.13
N ASN A 35 -13.98 0.02 11.52
CA ASN A 35 -14.86 -0.72 12.43
C ASN A 35 -14.63 -0.35 13.91
N ASN A 36 -13.38 -0.10 14.31
CA ASN A 36 -13.04 0.10 15.72
C ASN A 36 -12.84 1.59 16.08
N PHE A 37 -12.46 2.44 15.12
CA PHE A 37 -12.08 3.84 15.37
C PHE A 37 -12.77 4.80 14.38
N PRO A 38 -14.11 4.89 14.38
CA PRO A 38 -14.87 5.64 13.37
C PRO A 38 -14.55 7.15 13.37
N LYS A 39 -14.18 7.73 14.53
CA LYS A 39 -13.77 9.14 14.61
C LYS A 39 -12.43 9.37 13.90
N GLN A 40 -11.45 8.48 14.15
CA GLN A 40 -10.18 8.51 13.42
C GLN A 40 -10.35 8.24 11.92
N TRP A 41 -11.25 7.32 11.57
CA TRP A 41 -11.59 7.02 10.18
C TRP A 41 -12.12 8.25 9.43
N GLU A 42 -13.04 8.98 10.06
CA GLU A 42 -13.58 10.21 9.51
C GLU A 42 -12.52 11.30 9.40
N HIS A 43 -11.66 11.47 10.42
CA HIS A 43 -10.53 12.38 10.38
C HIS A 43 -9.55 12.05 9.25
N ALA A 44 -9.35 10.76 8.93
CA ALA A 44 -8.51 10.34 7.82
C ALA A 44 -9.14 10.60 6.44
N GLY A 45 -10.34 11.20 6.37
CA GLY A 45 -11.06 11.47 5.12
C GLY A 45 -11.84 10.26 4.60
N ARG A 46 -12.16 9.29 5.48
CA ARG A 46 -12.91 8.06 5.15
C ARG A 46 -12.26 7.26 4.00
N PRO A 47 -10.97 6.94 4.07
CA PRO A 47 -10.20 6.45 2.93
C PRO A 47 -10.68 5.06 2.48
N THR A 48 -11.52 4.97 1.45
CA THR A 48 -11.96 3.66 0.97
C THR A 48 -11.00 3.09 -0.07
N ILE A 49 -11.07 1.78 -0.29
CA ILE A 49 -10.27 1.08 -1.32
C ILE A 49 -10.66 1.59 -2.73
N TRP A 50 -11.87 2.14 -2.92
CA TRP A 50 -12.49 2.40 -4.22
C TRP A 50 -13.26 3.73 -4.32
N SER A 51 -13.00 4.76 -3.50
CA SER A 51 -13.94 5.90 -3.42
C SER A 51 -14.03 6.72 -4.69
N ASP A 52 -12.95 6.84 -5.48
CA ASP A 52 -12.88 7.93 -6.47
C ASP A 52 -12.38 7.54 -7.85
N GLY A 53 -12.32 6.25 -8.21
CA GLY A 53 -11.83 5.81 -9.52
C GLY A 53 -10.36 6.17 -9.84
N SER A 54 -9.69 6.87 -8.92
CA SER A 54 -8.27 7.16 -9.00
C SER A 54 -7.50 5.98 -8.43
N TRP A 55 -6.53 5.48 -9.21
CA TRP A 55 -5.57 4.46 -8.78
C TRP A 55 -4.59 4.99 -7.69
N VAL A 56 -4.86 6.18 -7.14
CA VAL A 56 -3.97 7.00 -6.30
C VAL A 56 -4.49 7.12 -4.85
N THR A 57 -5.64 6.51 -4.52
CA THR A 57 -6.26 6.51 -3.17
C THR A 57 -5.31 6.05 -2.06
N SER A 58 -4.41 5.11 -2.37
CA SER A 58 -3.36 4.63 -1.47
C SER A 58 -2.39 5.73 -1.03
N GLY A 59 -2.10 6.70 -1.90
CA GLY A 59 -1.13 7.77 -1.64
C GLY A 59 -1.56 8.71 -0.50
N HIS A 60 -2.85 9.04 -0.40
CA HIS A 60 -3.36 9.93 0.63
C HIS A 60 -3.23 9.37 2.05
N VAL A 61 -3.49 8.07 2.24
CA VAL A 61 -3.32 7.44 3.56
C VAL A 61 -1.85 7.29 3.90
N ILE A 62 -1.01 6.96 2.92
CA ILE A 62 0.42 6.89 3.15
C ILE A 62 0.97 8.27 3.52
N ASP A 63 0.53 9.34 2.87
CA ASP A 63 0.88 10.73 3.24
C ASP A 63 0.39 11.07 4.66
N TYR A 64 -0.87 10.73 4.97
CA TYR A 64 -1.46 10.91 6.28
C TYR A 64 -0.68 10.23 7.41
N LEU A 65 -0.28 8.97 7.18
CA LEU A 65 0.54 8.20 8.10
C LEU A 65 1.97 8.72 8.15
N ARG A 66 2.57 9.07 7.01
CA ARG A 66 3.95 9.57 6.92
C ARG A 66 4.13 10.88 7.67
N ASN A 67 3.22 11.83 7.45
CA ASN A 67 3.23 13.15 8.08
C ASN A 67 2.63 13.16 9.49
N GLU A 68 2.24 12.00 10.01
CA GLU A 68 1.65 11.86 11.34
C GLU A 68 0.40 12.71 11.59
N LYS A 69 -0.35 13.06 10.54
CA LYS A 69 -1.61 13.82 10.61
C LYS A 69 -2.66 13.14 11.50
N PHE A 70 -2.51 11.84 11.76
CA PHE A 70 -3.34 11.14 12.74
C PHE A 70 -3.26 11.70 14.16
N ARG A 71 -2.17 12.39 14.52
CA ARG A 71 -1.96 12.98 15.85
C ARG A 71 -2.83 14.21 16.12
N GLU A 72 -3.44 14.78 15.08
CA GLU A 72 -4.33 15.93 15.17
C GLU A 72 -5.77 15.52 15.58
N SER A 73 -6.04 14.22 15.62
CA SER A 73 -7.31 13.66 16.07
C SER A 73 -7.42 13.63 17.61
N ASN A 74 -8.62 13.87 18.12
CA ASN A 74 -8.95 13.70 19.54
C ASN A 74 -9.19 12.23 19.95
N ASP A 75 -9.06 11.27 19.02
CA ASP A 75 -9.25 9.83 19.27
C ASP A 75 -7.92 9.15 19.64
N THR A 76 -7.62 9.09 20.94
CA THR A 76 -6.37 8.50 21.46
C THR A 76 -6.15 7.05 21.08
N LEU A 77 -7.20 6.23 21.04
CA LEU A 77 -7.07 4.82 20.67
C LEU A 77 -6.86 4.68 19.16
N GLY A 78 -7.55 5.48 18.35
CA GLY A 78 -7.33 5.55 16.90
C GLY A 78 -5.92 6.03 16.53
N MET A 79 -5.38 7.00 17.29
CA MET A 79 -3.99 7.46 17.15
C MET A 79 -2.98 6.35 17.40
N GLU A 80 -3.16 5.58 18.47
CA GLU A 80 -2.27 4.47 18.82
C GLU A 80 -2.33 3.36 17.77
N TYR A 81 -3.53 3.03 17.29
CA TYR A 81 -3.70 2.08 16.19
C TYR A 81 -2.95 2.54 14.92
N CYS A 82 -3.09 3.82 14.54
CA CYS A 82 -2.36 4.38 13.41
C CYS A 82 -0.85 4.31 13.62
N ARG A 83 -0.36 4.66 14.81
CA ARG A 83 1.07 4.60 15.15
C ARG A 83 1.65 3.19 15.04
N ASN A 84 0.94 2.20 15.57
CA ASN A 84 1.38 0.81 15.58
C ASN A 84 1.42 0.21 14.17
N ASN A 85 0.48 0.58 13.31
CA ASN A 85 0.41 0.06 11.93
C ASN A 85 1.18 0.91 10.90
N ARG A 86 1.61 2.14 11.26
CA ARG A 86 2.29 3.10 10.38
C ARG A 86 3.48 2.49 9.64
N LYS A 87 4.39 1.85 10.38
CA LYS A 87 5.62 1.29 9.78
C LYS A 87 5.29 0.19 8.77
N ALA A 88 4.36 -0.71 9.11
CA ALA A 88 3.95 -1.79 8.22
C ALA A 88 3.31 -1.24 6.93
N MET A 89 2.40 -0.28 7.03
CA MET A 89 1.76 0.35 5.87
C MET A 89 2.76 1.08 4.97
N ILE A 90 3.65 1.89 5.53
CA ILE A 90 4.64 2.66 4.75
C ILE A 90 5.65 1.72 4.07
N LEU A 91 6.19 0.74 4.80
CA LEU A 91 7.19 -0.17 4.25
C LEU A 91 6.60 -1.04 3.14
N SER A 92 5.43 -1.63 3.36
CA SER A 92 4.77 -2.48 2.35
C SER A 92 4.38 -1.69 1.10
N TYR A 93 3.95 -0.44 1.24
CA TYR A 93 3.70 0.46 0.11
C TYR A 93 4.94 0.68 -0.76
N TRP A 94 6.06 1.09 -0.15
CA TRP A 94 7.30 1.33 -0.89
C TRP A 94 7.86 0.05 -1.50
N LEU A 95 7.79 -1.08 -0.78
CA LEU A 95 8.20 -2.38 -1.32
C LEU A 95 7.38 -2.77 -2.56
N SER A 96 6.06 -2.56 -2.54
CA SER A 96 5.19 -2.81 -3.70
C SER A 96 5.54 -1.90 -4.88
N ILE A 97 5.81 -0.62 -4.65
CA ILE A 97 6.24 0.30 -5.71
C ILE A 97 7.57 -0.13 -6.32
N TYR A 98 8.58 -0.40 -5.49
CA TYR A 98 9.90 -0.78 -5.99
C TYR A 98 9.88 -2.14 -6.69
N SER A 99 9.10 -3.11 -6.19
CA SER A 99 8.99 -4.43 -6.82
C SER A 99 8.31 -4.34 -8.19
N CYS A 100 7.22 -3.57 -8.30
CA CYS A 100 6.56 -3.33 -9.59
C CYS A 100 7.47 -2.55 -10.54
N GLY A 101 8.13 -1.49 -10.06
CA GLY A 101 9.07 -0.69 -10.86
C GLY A 101 10.22 -1.53 -11.41
N ALA A 102 10.83 -2.37 -10.58
CA ALA A 102 11.90 -3.27 -10.99
C ALA A 102 11.42 -4.28 -12.06
N PHE A 103 10.20 -4.82 -11.92
CA PHE A 103 9.61 -5.69 -12.93
C PHE A 103 9.40 -5.00 -14.28
N PHE A 104 8.87 -3.77 -14.29
CA PHE A 104 8.71 -3.02 -15.54
C PHE A 104 10.05 -2.65 -16.19
N ILE A 105 11.06 -2.29 -15.39
CA ILE A 105 12.42 -2.06 -15.91
C ILE A 105 12.97 -3.35 -16.54
N PHE A 106 12.79 -4.50 -15.87
CA PHE A 106 13.18 -5.80 -16.42
C PHE A 106 12.45 -6.11 -17.75
N LEU A 107 11.14 -5.86 -17.82
CA LEU A 107 10.36 -6.03 -19.04
C LEU A 107 10.86 -5.13 -20.17
N LEU A 108 11.16 -3.86 -19.89
CA LEU A 108 11.71 -2.95 -20.89
C LEU A 108 13.06 -3.46 -21.41
N ILE A 109 13.98 -3.83 -20.52
CA ILE A 109 15.30 -4.35 -20.92
C ILE A 109 15.13 -5.58 -21.81
N THR A 110 14.25 -6.51 -21.46
CA THR A 110 14.03 -7.74 -22.22
C THR A 110 13.20 -7.58 -23.49
N ALA A 111 12.47 -6.46 -23.64
CA ALA A 111 11.72 -6.15 -24.85
C ALA A 111 12.57 -5.43 -25.92
N TYR A 112 13.61 -4.72 -25.51
CA TYR A 112 14.50 -3.96 -26.42
C TYR A 112 15.79 -4.72 -26.79
N TRP A 113 15.99 -5.93 -26.26
CA TRP A 113 17.12 -6.82 -26.54
C TRP A 113 16.61 -8.13 -27.16
#